data_AF-X0WNV8-F1
#
_entry.id   AF-X0WNV8-F1
#
_cell.length_a   1.000
_cell.length_b   1.000
_cell.length_c   1.000
_cell.angle_alpha   90.00
_cell.angle_beta   90.00
_cell.angle_gamma   90.00
#
_symmetry.space_group_name_H-M   'P 1'
#
loop_
_entity.id
_entity.type
_entity.pdbx_description
1 polymer ?
#
loop_
_entity_poly.entity_id
_entity_poly.type
_entity_poly.pdbx_seq_one_letter_code
_entity_poly.pdbx_strand_id
1 'polypeptide(L)'
;HLYWENLLKKLLAYHKKSRNNILVEKKSAHWKVMVAHYMKKNTLVSNIWLASHLNMGRPQGVCQYVSDFESSKGFKTTAYKNMSRKI
;
A
#
# COMPACT_ATOMS: atom_id res chain seq x y z
N HIS A 1 5.90 -6.07 -13.19
CA HIS A 1 7.31 -5.69 -12.96
C HIS A 1 7.78 -6.50 -11.76
N LEU A 2 8.68 -7.46 -11.99
CA LEU A 2 8.97 -8.54 -11.03
C LEU A 2 9.33 -8.03 -9.62
N TYR A 3 10.09 -6.94 -9.56
CA TYR A 3 10.47 -6.31 -8.30
C TYR A 3 9.26 -5.79 -7.49
N TRP A 4 8.32 -5.07 -8.11
CA TRP A 4 7.13 -4.53 -7.42
C TRP A 4 6.20 -5.64 -6.96
N GLU A 5 6.05 -6.70 -7.76
CA GLU A 5 5.24 -7.86 -7.40
C GLU A 5 5.82 -8.61 -6.21
N ASN A 6 7.14 -8.79 -6.17
CA ASN A 6 7.81 -9.43 -5.04
C ASN A 6 7.74 -8.56 -3.77
N LEU A 7 7.92 -7.24 -3.89
CA LEU A 7 7.77 -6.33 -2.77
C LEU A 7 6.32 -6.33 -2.23
N LEU A 8 5.33 -6.30 -3.12
CA LEU A 8 3.93 -6.39 -2.74
C LEU A 8 3.63 -7.71 -2.02
N LYS A 9 4.16 -8.85 -2.51
CA LYS A 9 3.99 -10.16 -1.82
C LYS A 9 4.54 -10.12 -0.39
N LYS A 10 5.72 -9.54 -0.17
CA LYS A 10 6.30 -9.38 1.19
C LYS A 10 5.41 -8.52 2.08
N LEU A 11 4.94 -7.39 1.56
CA LEU A 11 4.05 -6.47 2.26
C LEU A 11 2.71 -7.12 2.63
N LEU A 12 2.11 -7.87 1.70
CA LEU A 12 0.88 -8.63 1.96
C LEU A 12 1.10 -9.71 3.02
N ALA A 13 2.21 -10.46 2.95
CA ALA A 13 2.55 -11.48 3.94
C ALA A 13 2.71 -10.87 5.34
N TYR A 14 3.39 -9.71 5.45
CA TYR A 14 3.52 -8.98 6.71
C TYR A 14 2.16 -8.61 7.31
N HIS A 15 1.23 -8.12 6.48
CA HIS A 15 -0.12 -7.77 6.91
C HIS A 15 -1.07 -8.98 7.05
N LYS A 16 -0.59 -10.21 6.78
CA LYS A 16 -1.40 -11.43 6.71
C LYS A 16 -2.60 -11.27 5.76
N LYS A 17 -2.38 -10.64 4.61
CA LYS A 17 -3.41 -10.38 3.60
C LYS A 17 -3.21 -11.24 2.36
N SER A 18 -4.31 -11.70 1.82
CA SER A 18 -4.38 -12.48 0.58
C SER A 18 -4.91 -11.64 -0.59
N ARG A 19 -4.90 -12.21 -1.79
CA ARG A 19 -5.60 -11.62 -2.95
C ARG A 19 -7.10 -11.44 -2.69
N ASN A 20 -7.74 -12.34 -1.94
CA ASN A 20 -9.15 -12.17 -1.62
C ASN A 20 -9.38 -10.91 -0.76
N ASN A 21 -8.51 -10.65 0.21
CA ASN A 21 -8.55 -9.42 1.00
C ASN A 21 -8.41 -8.15 0.15
N ILE A 22 -7.59 -8.19 -0.90
CA ILE A 22 -7.49 -7.09 -1.86
C ILE A 22 -8.85 -6.83 -2.51
N LEU A 23 -9.58 -7.87 -2.89
CA LEU A 23 -10.84 -7.74 -3.60
C LEU A 23 -11.99 -7.27 -2.70
N VAL A 24 -12.11 -7.83 -1.50
CA VAL A 24 -13.30 -7.63 -0.64
C VAL A 24 -13.16 -6.45 0.34
N GLU A 25 -11.94 -6.08 0.73
CA GLU A 25 -11.75 -4.99 1.69
C GLU A 25 -11.80 -3.62 1.02
N LYS A 26 -12.26 -2.62 1.78
CA LYS A 26 -12.42 -1.23 1.34
C LYS A 26 -11.19 -0.75 0.55
N LYS A 27 -11.42 0.05 -0.49
CA LYS A 27 -10.37 0.65 -1.33
C LYS A 27 -9.35 1.45 -0.51
N SER A 28 -9.82 2.13 0.53
CA SER A 28 -9.03 2.92 1.48
C SER A 28 -8.68 2.17 2.77
N ALA A 29 -8.76 0.83 2.77
CA ALA A 29 -8.38 0.04 3.96
C ALA A 29 -6.96 0.43 4.42
N HIS A 30 -6.79 0.64 5.73
CA HIS A 30 -5.57 1.23 6.28
C HIS A 30 -4.30 0.51 5.82
N TRP A 31 -4.30 -0.82 5.81
CA TRP A 31 -3.15 -1.61 5.33
C TRP A 31 -2.85 -1.39 3.83
N LYS A 32 -3.87 -1.21 2.97
CA LYS A 32 -3.65 -0.90 1.54
C LYS A 32 -2.97 0.47 1.39
N VAL A 33 -3.39 1.44 2.18
CA VAL A 33 -2.81 2.80 2.16
C VAL A 33 -1.37 2.78 2.69
N MET A 34 -1.08 2.02 3.75
CA MET A 34 0.29 1.81 4.24
C MET A 34 1.19 1.18 3.17
N VAL A 35 0.71 0.11 2.51
CA VAL A 35 1.45 -0.58 1.43
C VAL A 35 1.69 0.37 0.26
N ALA A 36 0.66 1.07 -0.21
CA ALA A 36 0.78 2.03 -1.31
C ALA A 36 1.76 3.17 -0.98
N HIS A 37 1.68 3.75 0.21
CA HIS A 37 2.61 4.78 0.67
C HIS A 37 4.05 4.26 0.73
N TYR A 38 4.27 3.08 1.33
CA TYR A 38 5.60 2.48 1.41
C TYR A 38 6.21 2.19 0.03
N MET A 39 5.44 1.58 -0.88
CA MET A 39 5.93 1.29 -2.22
C MET A 39 6.26 2.57 -3.00
N LYS A 40 5.47 3.65 -2.85
CA LYS A 40 5.77 4.95 -3.48
C LYS A 40 7.01 5.63 -2.92
N LYS A 41 7.29 5.48 -1.62
CA LYS A 41 8.48 6.08 -1.00
C LYS A 41 9.78 5.38 -1.38
N ASN A 42 9.72 4.06 -1.58
CA ASN A 42 10.91 3.24 -1.78
C ASN A 42 11.13 2.81 -3.23
N THR A 43 10.21 3.13 -4.14
CA THR A 43 10.25 2.68 -5.54
C THR A 43 9.60 3.71 -6.47
N LEU A 44 9.76 3.52 -7.78
CA LEU A 44 9.09 4.31 -8.82
C LEU A 44 7.73 3.74 -9.26
N VAL A 45 7.03 3.02 -8.37
CA VAL A 45 5.74 2.41 -8.69
C VAL A 45 4.70 3.46 -9.11
N SER A 46 3.97 3.17 -10.19
CA SER A 46 2.93 4.08 -10.66
C SER A 46 1.63 3.94 -9.86
N ASN A 47 0.87 5.03 -9.77
CA ASN A 47 -0.47 5.00 -9.17
C ASN A 47 -1.41 4.03 -9.94
N ILE A 48 -1.19 3.82 -11.25
CA ILE A 48 -1.94 2.87 -12.09
C ILE A 48 -1.67 1.43 -11.64
N TRP A 49 -0.41 1.11 -11.38
CA TRP A 49 -0.03 -0.21 -10.91
C TRP A 49 -0.60 -0.49 -9.51
N LEU A 50 -0.50 0.46 -8.58
CA LEU A 50 -1.07 0.32 -7.24
C LEU A 50 -2.60 0.20 -7.27
N ALA A 51 -3.27 1.02 -8.10
CA ALA A 51 -4.72 1.00 -8.23
C ALA A 51 -5.24 -0.39 -8.66
N SER A 52 -4.60 -0.99 -9.64
CA SER A 52 -4.91 -2.34 -10.14
C SER A 52 -4.54 -3.44 -9.15
N HIS A 53 -3.33 -3.40 -8.58
CA HIS A 53 -2.80 -4.50 -7.77
C HIS A 53 -3.30 -4.51 -6.32
N LEU A 54 -3.80 -3.37 -5.81
CA LEU A 54 -4.43 -3.26 -4.48
C LEU A 54 -5.95 -3.03 -4.55
N ASN A 55 -6.53 -3.07 -5.76
CA ASN A 55 -7.95 -2.80 -5.99
C ASN A 55 -8.42 -1.52 -5.26
N MET A 56 -7.71 -0.42 -5.49
CA MET A 56 -7.96 0.87 -4.84
C MET A 56 -8.84 1.80 -5.70
N GLY A 57 -9.39 1.29 -6.80
CA GLY A 57 -10.20 2.06 -7.74
C GLY A 57 -9.34 2.80 -8.76
N ARG A 58 -9.53 4.11 -8.89
CA ARG A 58 -8.84 4.93 -9.90
C ARG A 58 -7.44 5.36 -9.40
N PRO A 59 -6.46 5.60 -10.28
CA PRO A 59 -5.13 6.09 -9.90
C PRO A 59 -5.17 7.41 -9.10
N GLN A 60 -6.14 8.28 -9.39
CA GLN A 60 -6.38 9.51 -8.62
C GLN A 60 -6.77 9.22 -7.16
N GLY A 61 -7.56 8.17 -6.92
CA GLY A 61 -7.91 7.73 -5.57
C GLY A 61 -6.70 7.27 -4.77
N VAL A 62 -5.78 6.52 -5.41
CA VAL A 62 -4.49 6.14 -4.78
C VAL A 62 -3.71 7.38 -4.37
N CYS A 63 -3.65 8.39 -5.23
CA CYS A 63 -3.00 9.66 -4.91
C CYS A 63 -3.62 10.30 -3.67
N GLN A 64 -4.95 10.45 -3.64
CA GLN A 64 -5.68 11.02 -2.53
C GLN A 64 -5.43 10.27 -1.22
N TYR A 65 -5.61 8.95 -1.20
CA TYR A 65 -5.44 8.15 0.02
C TYR A 65 -4.02 8.25 0.59
N VAL A 66 -3.00 8.28 -0.27
CA VAL A 66 -1.61 8.41 0.15
C VAL A 66 -1.33 9.83 0.67
N SER A 67 -1.85 10.87 0.01
CA SER A 67 -1.73 12.26 0.47
C SER A 67 -2.41 12.50 1.82
N ASP A 68 -3.58 11.90 2.05
CA ASP A 68 -4.28 11.97 3.33
C ASP A 68 -3.50 11.23 4.43
N PHE A 69 -2.90 10.09 4.10
CA PHE A 69 -2.05 9.33 5.01
C PHE A 69 -0.76 10.09 5.38
N GLU A 70 -0.17 10.82 4.43
CA GLU A 70 0.98 11.70 4.66
C GLU A 70 0.61 12.89 5.55
N SER A 71 -0.49 13.57 5.22
CA SER A 71 -1.00 14.72 5.96
C SER A 71 -1.33 14.37 7.41
N SER A 72 -1.92 13.18 7.63
CA SER A 72 -2.20 12.64 8.96
C SER A 72 -0.98 12.06 9.68
N LYS A 73 0.22 12.12 9.07
CA LYS A 73 1.47 11.55 9.60
C LYS A 73 1.34 10.05 9.91
N GLY A 74 0.55 9.31 9.13
CA GLY A 74 0.32 7.88 9.32
C GLY A 74 1.62 7.04 9.31
N PHE A 75 2.65 7.53 8.62
CA PHE A 75 3.99 6.91 8.60
C PHE A 75 4.73 7.00 9.96
N LYS A 76 4.29 7.86 10.89
CA LYS A 76 4.87 7.96 12.23
C LYS A 76 4.34 6.90 13.20
N THR A 77 3.23 6.24 12.84
CA THR A 77 2.60 5.20 13.67
C THR A 77 3.55 4.03 13.93
N THR A 78 3.41 3.40 15.09
CA THR A 78 4.19 2.20 15.44
C THR A 78 3.97 1.07 14.44
N ALA A 79 2.73 0.90 13.96
CA ALA A 79 2.39 -0.09 12.95
C ALA A 79 3.19 0.11 11.64
N TYR A 80 3.28 1.35 11.14
CA TYR A 80 4.04 1.66 9.94
C TYR A 80 5.54 1.48 10.13
N LYS A 81 6.09 1.98 11.24
CA LYS A 81 7.53 1.82 11.55
C LYS A 81 7.93 0.35 11.72
N ASN A 82 7.05 -0.48 12.29
CA ASN A 82 7.31 -1.90 12.45
C ASN A 82 7.28 -2.64 11.10
N MET A 83 6.35 -2.26 10.22
CA MET A 83 6.33 -2.76 8.84
C MET A 83 7.61 -2.37 8.11
N SER A 84 7.97 -1.08 8.11
CA SER A 84 9.11 -0.59 7.33
C SER A 84 10.45 -1.19 7.74
N ARG A 85 10.59 -1.64 9.00
CA ARG A 85 11.82 -2.31 9.49
C ARG A 85 11.88 -3.80 9.15
N LYS A 86 10.75 -4.43 8.84
CA LYS A 86 10.64 -5.89 8.62
C LYS A 86 10.57 -6.29 7.15
N ILE A 87 10.35 -5.33 6.26
CA ILE A 87 10.26 -5.51 4.81
C ILE A 87 11.66 -5.37 4.20
#